data_AF-A0A837I7K9-F1
#
_entry.id   AF-A0A837I7K9-F1
#
_cell.length_a   1.000
_cell.length_b   1.000
_cell.length_c   1.000
_cell.angle_alpha   90.00
_cell.angle_beta   90.00
_cell.angle_gamma   90.00
#
_symmetry.space_group_name_H-M   'P 1'
#
loop_
_entity.id
_entity.type
_entity.pdbx_description
1 polymer ?
#
loop_
_entity_poly.entity_id
_entity_poly.type
_entity_poly.pdbx_seq_one_letter_code
_entity_poly.pdbx_strand_id
1 'polypeptide(L)'
;MKTETKQCQNCPDFLNFKQQLRGCYGLRKKSYCILNKQYSKETYENLKEKIIERMRAGREWGQFFPKSMSPFAYNEAIANEYMPLSKEKAAVQGFRWQDDIPSTKGQGTMDNSKLPENPNEYNDNLTQEILTCEKCEKNYKLIKREIGFYKKNKLLPPRQCFNCRHALRMSKRNSRNLWEGVCAKCGNVILTSYKPEDQKIYKLYCEKCYQQEVY
;
A
#
# COMPACT_ATOMS: atom_id res chain seq x y z
N MET A 1 -5.38 -17.76 -23.61
CA MET A 1 -3.99 -17.31 -23.76
C MET A 1 -3.12 -18.04 -22.74
N LYS A 2 -2.40 -19.08 -23.17
CA LYS A 2 -1.39 -19.74 -22.34
C LYS A 2 -0.20 -18.80 -22.24
N THR A 3 -0.13 -17.98 -21.19
CA THR A 3 1.07 -17.23 -20.89
C THR A 3 2.09 -18.19 -20.32
N GLU A 4 3.04 -18.63 -21.15
CA GLU A 4 4.34 -19.11 -20.70
C GLU A 4 5.06 -17.97 -19.97
N THR A 5 4.71 -17.71 -18.71
CA THR A 5 5.50 -16.82 -17.84
C THR A 5 6.77 -17.55 -17.44
N LYS A 6 7.75 -17.62 -18.36
CA LYS A 6 9.13 -18.04 -18.11
C LYS A 6 9.91 -17.08 -17.19
N GLN A 7 9.29 -16.03 -16.68
CA GLN A 7 9.95 -15.10 -15.78
C GLN A 7 8.97 -14.66 -14.70
N CYS A 8 9.25 -15.05 -13.46
CA CYS A 8 8.61 -14.48 -12.28
C CYS A 8 9.15 -13.04 -12.13
N GLN A 9 8.64 -12.11 -12.94
CA GLN A 9 9.01 -10.69 -12.95
C GLN A 9 8.36 -9.90 -11.79
N ASN A 10 7.49 -10.52 -11.00
CA ASN A 10 6.63 -9.80 -10.05
C ASN A 10 7.21 -9.68 -8.62
N CYS A 11 8.53 -9.83 -8.44
CA CYS A 11 9.15 -9.52 -7.15
C CYS A 11 10.55 -8.91 -7.32
N PRO A 12 10.65 -7.58 -7.49
CA PRO A 12 11.95 -6.91 -7.63
C PRO A 12 12.85 -7.05 -6.39
N ASP A 13 12.28 -7.32 -5.21
CA ASP A 13 13.04 -7.36 -3.94
C ASP A 13 13.60 -8.74 -3.56
N PHE A 14 13.14 -9.82 -4.21
CA PHE A 14 13.46 -11.20 -3.79
C PHE A 14 14.31 -12.01 -4.79
N LEU A 15 14.54 -11.45 -5.99
CA LEU A 15 15.17 -12.18 -7.08
C LEU A 15 16.28 -11.34 -7.69
N ASN A 16 17.33 -11.08 -6.91
CA ASN A 16 18.58 -10.59 -7.48
C ASN A 16 19.26 -11.77 -8.21
N PHE A 17 18.85 -12.02 -9.45
CA PHE A 17 19.26 -13.19 -10.24
C PHE A 17 20.78 -13.29 -10.41
N LYS A 18 21.51 -12.16 -10.39
CA LYS A 18 22.97 -12.13 -10.47
C LYS A 18 23.66 -12.78 -9.26
N GLN A 19 22.99 -12.85 -8.11
CA GLN A 19 23.55 -13.34 -6.84
C GLN A 19 23.06 -14.73 -6.46
N GLN A 20 22.22 -15.38 -7.27
CA GLN A 20 21.66 -16.70 -6.97
C GLN A 20 20.99 -16.76 -5.58
N LEU A 21 20.01 -15.86 -5.38
CA LEU A 21 19.22 -15.77 -4.16
C LEU A 21 17.81 -16.29 -4.45
N ARG A 22 17.30 -17.19 -3.59
CA ARG A 22 15.95 -17.75 -3.70
C ARG A 22 15.22 -17.64 -2.37
N GLY A 23 14.07 -16.97 -2.36
CA GLY A 23 13.28 -16.75 -1.15
C GLY A 23 14.05 -16.03 -0.04
N CYS A 24 15.02 -15.20 -0.42
CA CYS A 24 15.85 -14.47 0.53
C CYS A 24 15.39 -13.01 0.62
N TYR A 25 15.49 -12.43 1.82
CA TYR A 25 15.14 -11.05 2.10
C TYR A 25 16.22 -10.37 2.96
N GLY A 26 16.56 -9.13 2.64
CA GLY A 26 17.44 -8.29 3.47
C GLY A 26 18.93 -8.66 3.43
N LEU A 27 19.37 -9.53 2.52
CA LEU A 27 20.78 -9.91 2.40
C LEU A 27 21.61 -8.84 1.68
N ARG A 28 22.82 -8.54 2.17
CA ARG A 28 23.77 -7.62 1.53
C ARG A 28 25.04 -8.37 1.12
N LYS A 29 25.45 -8.22 -0.14
CA LYS A 29 26.71 -8.80 -0.70
C LYS A 29 26.85 -10.32 -0.46
N LYS A 30 25.75 -11.06 -0.48
CA LYS A 30 25.72 -12.52 -0.32
C LYS A 30 25.33 -13.20 -1.64
N SER A 31 25.73 -14.45 -1.81
CA SER A 31 25.39 -15.27 -2.97
C SER A 31 25.12 -16.72 -2.57
N TYR A 32 24.42 -17.47 -3.43
CA TYR A 32 24.08 -18.88 -3.22
C TYR A 32 23.29 -19.09 -1.92
N CYS A 33 22.18 -18.35 -1.77
CA CYS A 33 21.35 -18.40 -0.57
C CYS A 33 19.94 -18.91 -0.88
N ILE A 34 19.43 -19.77 0.00
CA ILE A 34 18.05 -20.25 0.01
C ILE A 34 17.46 -19.93 1.39
N LEU A 35 16.33 -19.22 1.43
CA LEU A 35 15.65 -18.83 2.68
C LEU A 35 16.61 -18.20 3.71
N ASN A 36 17.38 -17.19 3.27
CA ASN A 36 18.41 -16.48 4.06
C ASN A 36 19.61 -17.31 4.55
N LYS A 37 19.69 -18.61 4.22
CA LYS A 37 20.85 -19.44 4.55
C LYS A 37 21.80 -19.53 3.36
N GLN A 38 23.09 -19.26 3.59
CA GLN A 38 24.14 -19.35 2.58
C GLN A 38 24.68 -20.78 2.46
N TYR A 39 24.91 -21.22 1.23
CA TYR A 39 25.44 -22.54 0.91
C TYR A 39 26.68 -22.43 0.01
N SER A 40 27.43 -23.53 -0.11
CA SER A 40 28.39 -23.67 -1.21
C SER A 40 27.65 -23.72 -2.54
N LYS A 41 28.32 -23.31 -3.62
CA LYS A 41 27.75 -23.30 -4.98
C LYS A 41 27.15 -24.64 -5.37
N GLU A 42 27.89 -25.73 -5.16
CA GLU A 42 27.46 -27.08 -5.51
C GLU A 42 26.22 -27.50 -4.72
N THR A 43 26.23 -27.30 -3.39
CA THR A 43 25.07 -27.60 -2.53
C THR A 43 23.85 -26.78 -2.93
N TYR A 44 24.07 -25.50 -3.26
CA TYR A 44 23.00 -24.60 -3.69
C TYR A 44 22.34 -25.07 -4.99
N GLU A 45 23.12 -25.41 -6.02
CA GLU A 45 22.56 -25.86 -7.31
C GLU A 45 21.77 -27.17 -7.14
N ASN A 46 22.33 -28.13 -6.37
CA ASN A 46 21.64 -29.38 -6.05
C ASN A 46 20.31 -29.16 -5.30
N LEU A 47 20.29 -28.27 -4.30
CA LEU A 47 19.08 -27.96 -3.54
C LEU A 47 18.06 -27.20 -4.40
N LYS A 48 18.54 -26.25 -5.21
CA LYS A 48 17.70 -25.45 -6.10
C LYS A 48 16.95 -26.33 -7.08
N GLU A 49 17.59 -27.29 -7.72
CA GLU A 49 16.93 -28.21 -8.66
C GLU A 49 15.84 -29.02 -7.99
N LYS A 50 16.14 -29.63 -6.83
CA LYS A 50 15.15 -30.38 -6.02
C LYS A 50 13.95 -29.53 -5.61
N ILE A 51 14.18 -28.27 -5.21
CA ILE A 51 13.10 -27.34 -4.84
C ILE A 51 12.23 -27.02 -6.06
N ILE A 52 12.84 -26.70 -7.20
CA ILE A 52 12.11 -26.37 -8.44
C ILE A 52 11.28 -27.58 -8.89
N GLU A 53 11.86 -28.77 -8.89
CA GLU A 53 11.18 -30.01 -9.29
C GLU A 53 9.96 -30.26 -8.39
N ARG A 54 10.13 -30.20 -7.06
CA ARG A 54 9.04 -30.35 -6.11
C ARG A 54 7.94 -29.31 -6.31
N MET A 55 8.31 -28.05 -6.48
CA MET A 55 7.33 -26.97 -6.70
C MET A 55 6.60 -27.11 -8.04
N ARG A 56 7.27 -27.61 -9.09
CA ARG A 56 6.62 -27.91 -10.37
C ARG A 56 5.65 -29.08 -10.26
N ALA A 57 6.06 -30.15 -9.59
CA ALA A 57 5.19 -31.30 -9.32
C ALA A 57 3.94 -30.87 -8.52
N GLY A 58 4.10 -29.98 -7.55
CA GLY A 58 3.00 -29.39 -6.78
C GLY A 58 2.20 -28.29 -7.52
N ARG A 59 2.58 -27.92 -8.75
CA ARG A 59 2.01 -26.78 -9.51
C ARG A 59 2.09 -25.43 -8.78
N GLU A 60 3.01 -25.30 -7.82
CA GLU A 60 3.27 -24.10 -7.03
C GLU A 60 4.32 -23.19 -7.71
N TRP A 61 5.11 -23.75 -8.63
CA TRP A 61 6.16 -23.00 -9.30
C TRP A 61 5.60 -21.82 -10.12
N GLY A 62 6.00 -20.60 -9.76
CA GLY A 62 5.55 -19.37 -10.40
C GLY A 62 4.17 -18.87 -9.93
N GLN A 63 3.53 -19.56 -8.97
CA GLN A 63 2.32 -19.07 -8.33
C GLN A 63 2.65 -18.09 -7.20
N PHE A 64 1.70 -17.22 -6.87
CA PHE A 64 1.77 -16.42 -5.66
C PHE A 64 1.62 -17.32 -4.43
N PHE A 65 2.11 -16.83 -3.28
CA PHE A 65 1.86 -17.51 -2.01
C PHE A 65 0.36 -17.65 -1.75
N PRO A 66 -0.09 -18.78 -1.14
CA PRO A 66 -1.47 -18.95 -0.74
C PRO A 66 -1.97 -17.79 0.12
N LYS A 67 -3.25 -17.41 -0.07
CA LYS A 67 -3.91 -16.36 0.72
C LYS A 67 -3.85 -16.61 2.23
N SER A 68 -3.87 -17.89 2.63
CA SER A 68 -3.74 -18.35 4.02
C SER A 68 -2.41 -18.01 4.67
N MET A 69 -1.36 -17.78 3.88
CA MET A 69 -0.05 -17.35 4.38
C MET A 69 0.05 -15.85 4.63
N SER A 70 -0.93 -15.05 4.19
CA SER A 70 -0.94 -13.61 4.50
C SER A 70 -1.01 -13.43 6.02
N PRO A 71 -0.08 -12.68 6.65
CA PRO A 71 -0.14 -12.44 8.09
C PRO A 71 -1.33 -11.56 8.50
N PHE A 72 -1.87 -10.78 7.56
CA PHE A 72 -3.00 -9.85 7.78
C PHE A 72 -4.30 -10.40 7.20
N ALA A 73 -5.44 -10.01 7.80
CA ALA A 73 -6.74 -10.14 7.16
C ALA A 73 -6.88 -9.14 6.00
N TYR A 74 -7.86 -9.37 5.11
CA TYR A 74 -8.04 -8.54 3.92
C TYR A 74 -8.25 -7.07 4.27
N ASN A 75 -9.16 -6.81 5.22
CA ASN A 75 -9.57 -5.47 5.62
C ASN A 75 -8.48 -4.67 6.37
N GLU A 76 -7.46 -5.34 6.90
CA GLU A 76 -6.28 -4.72 7.51
C GLU A 76 -5.17 -4.46 6.50
N ALA A 77 -5.15 -5.23 5.41
CA ALA A 77 -4.12 -5.14 4.39
C ALA A 77 -4.34 -3.94 3.47
N ILE A 78 -3.23 -3.43 2.92
CA ILE A 78 -3.24 -2.39 1.89
C ILE A 78 -4.05 -2.79 0.64
N ALA A 79 -4.26 -4.09 0.43
CA ALA A 79 -5.12 -4.61 -0.63
C ALA A 79 -6.54 -4.04 -0.55
N ASN A 80 -7.15 -3.98 0.64
CA ASN A 80 -8.52 -3.48 0.81
C ASN A 80 -8.61 -1.95 0.68
N GLU A 81 -7.52 -1.22 0.94
CA GLU A 81 -7.47 0.22 0.64
C GLU A 81 -7.56 0.49 -0.87
N TYR A 82 -6.97 -0.40 -1.68
CA TYR A 82 -6.87 -0.24 -3.12
C TYR A 82 -7.98 -0.93 -3.91
N MET A 83 -8.47 -2.04 -3.40
CA MET A 83 -9.51 -2.88 -3.98
C MET A 83 -10.48 -3.24 -2.85
N PRO A 84 -11.32 -2.29 -2.40
CA PRO A 84 -12.17 -2.52 -1.25
C PRO A 84 -13.18 -3.64 -1.51
N LEU A 85 -13.27 -4.58 -0.58
CA LEU A 85 -14.26 -5.64 -0.57
C LEU A 85 -15.12 -5.54 0.71
N SER A 86 -16.38 -5.96 0.58
CA SER A 86 -17.20 -6.25 1.76
C SER A 86 -16.74 -7.57 2.41
N LYS A 87 -17.11 -7.77 3.66
CA LYS A 87 -16.79 -9.00 4.41
C LYS A 87 -17.26 -10.25 3.67
N GLU A 88 -18.46 -10.20 3.09
CA GLU A 88 -19.09 -11.30 2.36
C GLU A 88 -18.30 -11.61 1.08
N LYS A 89 -17.93 -10.57 0.32
CA LYS A 89 -17.12 -10.74 -0.91
C LYS A 89 -15.72 -11.25 -0.61
N ALA A 90 -15.11 -10.81 0.49
CA ALA A 90 -13.81 -11.29 0.92
C ALA A 90 -13.88 -12.78 1.32
N ALA A 91 -14.91 -13.18 2.05
CA ALA A 91 -15.14 -14.56 2.46
C ALA A 91 -15.35 -15.50 1.26
N VAL A 92 -16.18 -15.10 0.28
CA VAL A 92 -16.38 -15.86 -0.98
C VAL A 92 -15.07 -16.06 -1.72
N GLN A 93 -14.16 -15.09 -1.67
CA GLN A 93 -12.84 -15.18 -2.29
C GLN A 93 -11.80 -15.92 -1.42
N GLY A 94 -12.18 -16.45 -0.25
CA GLY A 94 -11.30 -17.19 0.66
C GLY A 94 -10.30 -16.30 1.41
N PHE A 95 -10.61 -15.01 1.58
CA PHE A 95 -9.79 -14.12 2.41
C PHE A 95 -10.28 -14.10 3.86
N ARG A 96 -9.32 -13.94 4.79
CA ARG A 96 -9.62 -13.71 6.21
C ARG A 96 -10.16 -12.29 6.41
N TRP A 97 -11.01 -12.12 7.41
CA TRP A 97 -11.57 -10.84 7.83
C TRP A 97 -11.35 -10.65 9.34
N GLN A 98 -10.96 -9.45 9.76
CA GLN A 98 -10.77 -9.09 11.16
C GLN A 98 -11.88 -8.15 11.62
N ASP A 99 -12.75 -8.60 12.51
CA ASP A 99 -13.83 -7.76 13.05
C ASP A 99 -13.34 -6.84 14.17
N ASP A 100 -12.38 -7.29 14.97
CA ASP A 100 -11.87 -6.54 16.12
C ASP A 100 -10.46 -6.00 15.83
N ILE A 101 -10.40 -4.95 15.00
CA ILE A 101 -9.13 -4.26 14.74
C ILE A 101 -8.74 -3.47 15.99
N PRO A 102 -7.56 -3.76 16.59
CA PRO A 102 -7.13 -3.10 17.82
C PRO A 102 -7.21 -1.58 17.72
N SER A 103 -7.91 -0.96 18.66
CA SER A 103 -7.97 0.48 18.77
C SER A 103 -8.29 0.93 20.19
N THR A 104 -7.81 2.11 20.56
CA THR A 104 -8.08 2.73 21.85
C THR A 104 -9.22 3.73 21.69
N LYS A 105 -10.22 3.67 22.56
CA LYS A 105 -11.33 4.61 22.66
C LYS A 105 -11.56 4.98 24.13
N GLY A 106 -12.21 6.13 24.38
CA GLY A 106 -12.62 6.56 25.74
C GLY A 106 -11.48 7.00 26.66
N GLN A 107 -10.26 7.14 26.17
CA GLN A 107 -9.08 7.54 26.95
C GLN A 107 -8.67 8.99 26.69
N GLY A 108 -9.55 9.81 26.12
CA GLY A 108 -9.25 11.20 25.75
C GLY A 108 -9.05 12.07 26.98
N THR A 109 -7.93 12.78 27.07
CA THR A 109 -7.63 13.73 28.16
C THR A 109 -7.90 15.18 27.73
N MET A 110 -7.91 15.43 26.42
CA MET A 110 -8.12 16.75 25.83
C MET A 110 -9.13 16.68 24.69
N ASP A 111 -10.05 17.65 24.68
CA ASP A 111 -10.98 17.85 23.58
C ASP A 111 -10.32 18.63 22.44
N ASN A 112 -10.67 18.31 21.18
CA ASN A 112 -10.09 18.98 20.01
C ASN A 112 -10.37 20.49 19.95
N SER A 113 -11.45 20.97 20.58
CA SER A 113 -11.75 22.40 20.70
C SER A 113 -10.71 23.18 21.51
N LYS A 114 -9.97 22.49 22.39
CA LYS A 114 -8.92 23.08 23.23
C LYS A 114 -7.54 23.05 22.56
N LEU A 115 -7.44 22.50 21.34
CA LEU A 115 -6.19 22.56 20.59
C LEU A 115 -5.86 24.01 20.23
N PRO A 116 -4.62 24.48 20.47
CA PRO A 116 -4.26 25.84 20.13
C PRO A 116 -4.40 26.09 18.64
N GLU A 117 -4.98 27.24 18.27
CA GLU A 117 -5.11 27.64 16.87
C GLU A 117 -3.90 28.46 16.39
N ASN A 118 -3.12 28.99 17.32
CA ASN A 118 -1.91 29.75 17.05
C ASN A 118 -0.66 28.85 17.07
N PRO A 119 0.09 28.71 15.96
CA PRO A 119 1.28 27.85 15.90
C PRO A 119 2.39 28.20 16.90
N ASN A 120 2.44 29.45 17.37
CA ASN A 120 3.45 29.87 18.34
C ASN A 120 3.24 29.25 19.73
N GLU A 121 1.99 28.91 20.06
CA GLU A 121 1.58 28.34 21.36
C GLU A 121 1.84 26.83 21.45
N TYR A 122 2.22 26.19 20.33
CA TYR A 122 2.55 24.78 20.29
C TYR A 122 3.79 24.50 21.13
N ASN A 123 3.64 23.57 22.08
CA ASN A 123 4.65 23.19 23.06
C ASN A 123 4.59 21.67 23.35
N ASP A 124 5.59 21.19 24.08
CA ASP A 124 5.76 19.76 24.37
C ASP A 124 4.64 19.17 25.25
N ASN A 125 3.86 19.97 25.98
CA ASN A 125 2.77 19.47 26.83
C ASN A 125 1.68 18.80 25.98
N LEU A 126 1.49 19.25 24.73
CA LEU A 126 0.56 18.61 23.77
C LEU A 126 0.92 17.13 23.48
N THR A 127 2.14 16.68 23.76
CA THR A 127 2.53 15.27 23.61
C THR A 127 2.03 14.37 24.74
N GLN A 128 1.71 14.96 25.89
CA GLN A 128 1.19 14.22 27.05
C GLN A 128 -0.30 13.93 26.88
N GLU A 129 -0.99 14.81 26.17
CA GLU A 129 -2.42 14.75 25.92
C GLU A 129 -2.82 13.60 24.97
N ILE A 130 -3.99 13.03 25.24
CA ILE A 130 -4.66 12.05 24.41
C ILE A 130 -5.84 12.75 23.73
N LEU A 131 -5.77 12.86 22.41
CA LEU A 131 -6.83 13.44 21.59
C LEU A 131 -7.81 12.36 21.16
N THR A 132 -9.06 12.75 20.92
CA THR A 132 -10.13 11.88 20.40
C THR A 132 -10.41 12.24 18.94
N CYS A 133 -10.37 11.28 18.01
CA CYS A 133 -10.64 11.55 16.60
C CYS A 133 -12.08 11.98 16.36
N GLU A 134 -12.30 13.12 15.69
CA GLU A 134 -13.64 13.63 15.36
C GLU A 134 -14.46 12.68 14.49
N LYS A 135 -13.81 11.82 13.68
CA LYS A 135 -14.51 10.96 12.72
C LYS A 135 -14.82 9.56 13.24
N CYS A 136 -13.96 8.99 14.08
CA CYS A 136 -14.04 7.56 14.44
C CYS A 136 -13.90 7.30 15.94
N GLU A 137 -13.81 8.35 16.76
CA GLU A 137 -13.70 8.32 18.23
C GLU A 137 -12.44 7.61 18.77
N LYS A 138 -11.58 7.10 17.88
CA LYS A 138 -10.31 6.49 18.26
C LYS A 138 -9.39 7.55 18.85
N ASN A 139 -8.70 7.17 19.92
CA ASN A 139 -7.71 8.03 20.56
C ASN A 139 -6.38 8.01 19.81
N TYR A 140 -5.69 9.16 19.82
CA TYR A 140 -4.35 9.30 19.25
C TYR A 140 -3.55 10.36 20.02
N LYS A 141 -2.23 10.30 19.88
CA LYS A 141 -1.30 11.29 20.44
C LYS A 141 -0.52 11.99 19.33
N LEU A 142 -0.10 13.21 19.60
CA LEU A 142 0.88 13.91 18.77
C LEU A 142 2.29 13.63 19.30
N ILE A 143 3.25 13.45 18.40
CA ILE A 143 4.66 13.33 18.78
C ILE A 143 5.40 14.66 18.62
N LYS A 144 6.53 14.85 19.32
CA LYS A 144 7.35 16.06 19.25
C LYS A 144 7.69 16.49 17.81
N ARG A 145 7.99 15.50 16.95
CA ARG A 145 8.30 15.74 15.52
C ARG A 145 7.10 16.32 14.77
N GLU A 146 5.88 15.86 15.04
CA GLU A 146 4.66 16.38 14.42
C GLU A 146 4.39 17.82 14.88
N ILE A 147 4.50 18.08 16.19
CA ILE A 147 4.32 19.43 16.75
C ILE A 147 5.32 20.42 16.14
N GLY A 148 6.60 20.04 16.08
CA GLY A 148 7.64 20.86 15.44
C GLY A 148 7.37 21.11 13.95
N PHE A 149 6.85 20.10 13.25
CA PHE A 149 6.43 20.25 11.85
C PHE A 149 5.28 21.25 11.70
N TYR A 150 4.23 21.15 12.52
CA TYR A 150 3.09 22.07 12.48
C TYR A 150 3.50 23.50 12.82
N LYS A 151 4.33 23.68 13.85
CA LYS A 151 4.87 24.99 14.25
C LYS A 151 5.69 25.63 13.14
N LYS A 152 6.66 24.91 12.57
CA LYS A 152 7.55 25.42 11.52
C LYS A 152 6.78 25.84 10.26
N ASN A 153 5.75 25.09 9.89
CA ASN A 153 4.99 25.33 8.66
C ASN A 153 3.74 26.21 8.89
N LYS A 154 3.52 26.72 10.12
CA LYS A 154 2.34 27.50 10.49
C LYS A 154 1.02 26.78 10.14
N LEU A 155 0.97 25.49 10.43
CA LEU A 155 -0.18 24.62 10.16
C LEU A 155 -0.89 24.26 11.45
N LEU A 156 -2.21 24.08 11.39
CA LEU A 156 -2.99 23.58 12.51
C LEU A 156 -2.71 22.09 12.77
N PRO A 157 -2.68 21.65 14.05
CA PRO A 157 -2.62 20.24 14.37
C PRO A 157 -3.90 19.53 13.90
N PRO A 158 -3.80 18.25 13.55
CA PRO A 158 -4.92 17.49 13.04
C PRO A 158 -5.92 17.17 14.16
N ARG A 159 -7.21 17.35 13.86
CA ARG A 159 -8.33 16.91 14.71
C ARG A 159 -8.83 15.48 14.41
N GLN A 160 -8.31 14.89 13.33
CA GLN A 160 -8.57 13.49 12.95
C GLN A 160 -7.33 12.64 13.19
N CYS A 161 -7.49 11.38 13.60
CA CYS A 161 -6.38 10.45 13.77
C CYS A 161 -5.68 10.11 12.44
N PHE A 162 -4.47 9.55 12.52
CA PHE A 162 -3.65 9.17 11.37
C PHE A 162 -4.43 8.37 10.32
N ASN A 163 -5.17 7.34 10.74
CA ASN A 163 -5.92 6.47 9.82
C ASN A 163 -7.03 7.22 9.07
N CYS A 164 -7.76 8.12 9.74
CA CYS A 164 -8.79 8.92 9.08
C CYS A 164 -8.19 9.93 8.09
N ARG A 165 -7.07 10.57 8.45
CA ARG A 165 -6.35 11.47 7.53
C ARG A 165 -5.78 10.73 6.34
N HIS A 166 -5.25 9.53 6.56
CA HIS A 166 -4.76 8.66 5.51
C HIS A 166 -5.89 8.26 4.57
N ALA A 167 -7.02 7.79 5.09
CA ALA A 167 -8.21 7.46 4.29
C ALA A 167 -8.71 8.67 3.45
N LEU A 168 -8.74 9.87 4.03
CA LEU A 168 -9.10 11.10 3.30
C LEU A 168 -8.10 11.43 2.19
N ARG A 169 -6.81 11.19 2.42
CA ARG A 169 -5.78 11.37 1.39
C ARG A 169 -5.95 10.35 0.26
N MET A 170 -6.26 9.10 0.61
CA MET A 170 -6.46 8.03 -0.36
C MET A 170 -7.74 8.23 -1.17
N SER A 171 -8.80 8.78 -0.58
CA SER A 171 -10.04 9.09 -1.31
C SER A 171 -9.90 10.18 -2.36
N LYS A 172 -8.83 10.98 -2.32
CA LYS A 172 -8.49 11.97 -3.36
C LYS A 172 -7.74 11.37 -4.55
N ARG A 173 -7.30 10.10 -4.45
CA ARG A 173 -6.63 9.41 -5.56
C ARG A 173 -7.68 8.84 -6.49
N ASN A 174 -7.34 8.80 -7.78
CA ASN A 174 -8.13 8.06 -8.74
C ASN A 174 -8.17 6.58 -8.37
N SER A 175 -9.30 5.94 -8.72
CA SER A 175 -9.41 4.50 -8.51
C SER A 175 -8.41 3.75 -9.40
N ARG A 176 -8.14 2.49 -9.05
CA ARG A 176 -7.27 1.61 -9.86
C ARG A 176 -8.00 0.85 -10.97
N ASN A 177 -9.23 1.24 -11.26
CA ASN A 177 -9.92 0.81 -12.45
C ASN A 177 -9.48 1.70 -13.62
N LEU A 178 -9.42 1.08 -14.80
CA LEU A 178 -9.25 1.79 -16.05
C LEU A 178 -10.59 1.82 -16.76
N TRP A 179 -10.92 2.99 -17.30
CA TRP A 179 -12.08 3.22 -18.13
C TRP A 179 -11.64 3.62 -19.52
N GLU A 180 -12.43 3.25 -20.51
CA GLU A 180 -12.31 3.83 -21.83
C GLU A 180 -12.68 5.31 -21.76
N GLY A 181 -11.89 6.12 -22.45
CA GLY A 181 -12.13 7.54 -22.65
C GLY A 181 -11.66 7.94 -24.04
N VAL A 182 -11.95 9.18 -24.43
CA VAL A 182 -11.63 9.70 -25.77
C VAL A 182 -10.68 10.88 -25.63
N CYS A 183 -9.60 10.86 -26.41
CA CYS A 183 -8.68 11.99 -26.50
C CYS A 183 -9.39 13.22 -27.10
N ALA A 184 -9.36 14.34 -26.40
CA ALA A 184 -10.00 15.59 -26.81
C ALA A 184 -9.40 16.23 -28.07
N LYS A 185 -8.15 15.88 -28.44
CA LYS A 185 -7.46 16.42 -29.63
C LYS A 185 -7.64 15.57 -30.88
N CYS A 186 -7.38 14.26 -30.77
CA CYS A 186 -7.33 13.37 -31.92
C CYS A 186 -8.48 12.36 -31.99
N GLY A 187 -9.36 12.29 -30.99
CA GLY A 187 -10.50 11.37 -30.97
C GLY A 187 -10.14 9.89 -30.71
N ASN A 188 -8.87 9.56 -30.49
CA ASN A 188 -8.48 8.17 -30.21
C ASN A 188 -9.03 7.69 -28.86
N VAL A 189 -9.41 6.41 -28.82
CA VAL A 189 -9.76 5.72 -27.59
C VAL A 189 -8.50 5.52 -26.74
N ILE A 190 -8.60 5.88 -25.47
CA ILE A 190 -7.54 5.75 -24.47
C ILE A 190 -8.08 5.07 -23.21
N LEU A 191 -7.19 4.46 -22.44
CA LEU A 191 -7.50 3.99 -21.09
C LEU A 191 -7.09 5.04 -20.07
N THR A 192 -8.00 5.37 -19.17
CA THR A 192 -7.79 6.42 -18.17
C THR A 192 -8.27 5.97 -16.78
N SER A 193 -7.71 6.57 -15.74
CA SER A 193 -8.16 6.38 -14.35
C SER A 193 -9.27 7.35 -13.93
N TYR A 194 -9.74 8.20 -14.84
CA TYR A 194 -10.90 9.06 -14.61
C TYR A 194 -12.19 8.30 -14.89
N LYS A 195 -13.12 8.31 -13.94
CA LYS A 195 -14.44 7.70 -14.10
C LYS A 195 -15.24 8.44 -15.18
N PRO A 196 -16.20 7.79 -15.86
CA PRO A 196 -16.99 8.43 -16.91
C PRO A 196 -17.63 9.77 -16.51
N GLU A 197 -17.99 9.96 -15.24
CA GLU A 197 -18.51 11.22 -14.71
C GLU A 197 -17.43 12.31 -14.68
N ASP A 198 -16.21 11.96 -14.25
CA ASP A 198 -15.06 12.87 -14.18
C ASP A 198 -14.54 13.23 -15.59
N GLN A 199 -14.67 12.32 -16.56
CA GLN A 199 -14.28 12.58 -17.96
C GLN A 199 -15.09 13.73 -18.59
N LYS A 200 -16.28 14.04 -18.05
CA LYS A 200 -17.09 15.19 -18.50
C LYS A 200 -16.55 16.53 -17.98
N ILE A 201 -15.73 16.49 -16.93
CA ILE A 201 -15.15 17.66 -16.27
C ILE A 201 -13.77 17.97 -16.85
N TYR A 202 -12.99 16.93 -17.14
CA TYR A 202 -11.59 17.06 -17.56
C TYR A 202 -11.41 16.80 -19.06
N LYS A 203 -10.61 17.64 -19.73
CA LYS A 203 -10.13 17.36 -21.08
C LYS A 203 -9.02 16.33 -21.02
N LEU A 204 -9.27 15.14 -21.56
CA LEU A 204 -8.30 14.06 -21.59
C LEU A 204 -7.48 14.10 -22.88
N TYR A 205 -6.17 13.94 -22.77
CA TYR A 205 -5.29 13.81 -23.92
C TYR A 205 -4.59 12.45 -23.90
N CYS A 206 -4.39 11.85 -25.08
CA CYS A 206 -3.46 10.73 -25.20
C CYS A 206 -2.03 11.21 -24.98
N GLU A 207 -1.12 10.28 -24.65
CA GLU A 207 0.28 10.60 -24.36
C GLU A 207 0.93 11.46 -25.45
N LYS A 208 0.74 11.10 -26.72
CA LYS A 208 1.28 11.84 -27.87
C LYS A 208 0.74 13.28 -27.95
N CYS A 209 -0.56 13.46 -27.79
CA CYS A 209 -1.17 14.79 -27.85
C CYS A 209 -0.81 15.65 -26.64
N TYR A 210 -0.69 15.05 -25.44
CA TYR A 210 -0.26 15.76 -24.24
C TYR A 210 1.17 16.28 -24.39
N GLN A 211 2.08 15.45 -24.89
CA GLN A 211 3.49 15.84 -25.10
C GLN A 211 3.62 17.04 -26.05
N GLN A 212 2.80 17.12 -27.10
CA GLN A 212 2.80 18.24 -28.05
C GLN A 212 2.25 19.56 -27.49
N GLU A 213 1.49 19.52 -26.39
CA GLU A 213 0.91 20.72 -25.78
C GLU A 213 1.76 21.25 -24.62
N VAL A 214 2.52 20.37 -23.96
CA VAL A 214 3.31 20.70 -22.76
C VAL A 214 4.79 20.91 -23.05
N TYR A 215 5.29 20.38 -24.17
CA TYR A 215 6.66 20.55 -24.67
C TYR A 215 6.65 21.19 -26.05
#